data_AF-A0A855SDM8-F1
#
_entry.id   AF-A0A855SDM8-F1
#
_cell.length_a   1.000
_cell.length_b   1.000
_cell.length_c   1.000
_cell.angle_alpha   90.00
_cell.angle_beta   90.00
_cell.angle_gamma   90.00
#
_symmetry.space_group_name_H-M   'P 1'
#
loop_
_entity.id
_entity.type
_entity.pdbx_description
1 polymer ?
#
loop_
_entity_poly.entity_id
_entity_poly.type
_entity_poly.pdbx_seq_one_letter_code
_entity_poly.pdbx_strand_id
1 'polypeptide(L)'
;MKFRRIDRRMTENYIFRKFRCGLSKKDTAELCFKSVSTVTKWDNGKAIPPECRRLMRMYKGLELSSIDKRWEGWRLANGVLCNEGGLTLVPEQILIGYALLEISSETERENKIKILKIAKLISS
;
A
#
# COMPACT_ATOMS: atom_id res chain seq x y z
N MET A 1 -14.36 25.45 37.96
CA MET A 1 -13.89 24.42 37.02
C MET A 1 -14.35 24.80 35.61
N LYS A 2 -13.49 25.37 34.76
CA LYS A 2 -13.88 25.76 33.40
C LYS A 2 -13.93 24.50 32.53
N PHE A 3 -15.14 24.03 32.23
CA PHE A 3 -15.34 23.03 31.20
C PHE A 3 -14.92 23.62 29.85
N ARG A 4 -13.71 23.30 29.41
CA ARG A 4 -13.28 23.53 28.03
C ARG A 4 -14.15 22.64 27.16
N ARG A 5 -15.22 23.19 26.58
CA ARG A 5 -15.91 22.56 25.45
C ARG A 5 -14.87 22.40 24.34
N ILE A 6 -14.32 21.20 24.22
CA ILE A 6 -13.55 20.81 23.04
C ILE A 6 -14.59 20.56 21.96
N ASP A 7 -14.92 21.61 21.21
CA ASP A 7 -15.61 21.47 19.93
C ASP A 7 -14.65 20.76 18.96
N ARG A 8 -14.65 19.42 19.00
CA ARG A 8 -13.90 18.58 18.07
C ARG A 8 -14.66 18.58 16.74
N ARG A 9 -14.74 19.73 16.07
CA ARG A 9 -15.03 19.73 14.62
C ARG A 9 -13.88 18.99 13.95
N MET A 10 -14.14 17.74 13.59
CA MET A 10 -13.22 16.90 12.84
C MET A 10 -12.94 17.59 11.52
N THR A 11 -11.73 18.13 11.37
CA THR A 11 -11.37 18.82 10.13
C THR A 11 -11.11 17.79 9.03
N GLU A 12 -11.29 18.21 7.78
CA GLU A 12 -10.96 17.37 6.63
C GLU A 12 -9.52 16.87 6.68
N ASN A 13 -8.59 17.71 7.17
CA ASN A 13 -7.18 17.35 7.32
C ASN A 13 -6.95 16.26 8.38
N TYR A 14 -7.65 16.35 9.52
CA TYR A 14 -7.60 15.29 10.52
C TYR A 14 -8.15 13.97 9.95
N ILE A 15 -9.28 14.04 9.23
CA ILE A 15 -9.89 12.87 8.59
C ILE A 15 -8.93 12.25 7.57
N PHE A 16 -8.35 13.10 6.72
CA PHE A 16 -7.38 12.71 5.70
C PHE A 16 -6.16 12.03 6.33
N ARG A 17 -5.46 12.66 7.27
CA ARG A 17 -4.23 12.11 7.85
C ARG A 17 -4.50 10.84 8.65
N LYS A 18 -5.51 10.85 9.52
CA LYS A 18 -5.74 9.77 10.50
C LYS A 18 -6.48 8.58 9.90
N PHE A 19 -7.47 8.79 9.05
CA PHE A 19 -8.33 7.71 8.55
C PHE A 19 -8.02 7.34 7.10
N ARG A 20 -7.87 8.32 6.19
CA ARG A 20 -7.52 8.00 4.79
C ARG A 20 -6.07 7.53 4.67
N CYS A 21 -5.15 8.27 5.30
CA CYS A 21 -3.73 7.93 5.28
C CYS A 21 -3.30 7.09 6.48
N GLY A 22 -4.11 6.87 7.51
CA GLY A 22 -3.72 5.97 8.61
C GLY A 22 -2.41 6.34 9.33
N LEU A 23 -1.98 7.61 9.32
CA LEU A 23 -0.71 8.05 9.90
C LEU A 23 -0.91 8.60 11.32
N SER A 24 0.08 8.41 12.20
CA SER A 24 0.17 9.16 13.44
C SER A 24 0.66 10.60 13.16
N LYS A 25 0.52 11.51 14.12
CA LYS A 25 1.06 12.88 13.96
C LYS A 25 2.59 12.87 13.88
N LYS A 26 3.24 11.91 14.57
CA LYS A 26 4.68 11.74 14.58
C LYS A 26 5.18 11.21 13.23
N ASP A 27 4.56 10.16 12.73
CA ASP A 27 4.92 9.57 11.42
C ASP A 27 4.71 10.59 10.31
N THR A 28 3.63 11.37 10.37
CA THR A 28 3.36 12.43 9.40
C THR A 28 4.43 13.53 9.47
N ALA A 29 4.86 13.90 10.68
CA ALA A 29 5.88 14.93 10.88
C ALA A 29 7.23 14.48 10.31
N GLU A 30 7.62 13.24 10.58
CA GLU A 30 8.82 12.61 10.02
C GLU A 30 8.75 12.51 8.49
N LEU A 31 7.67 11.93 7.95
CA LEU A 31 7.46 11.77 6.51
C LEU A 31 7.48 13.11 5.74
N CYS A 32 6.92 14.16 6.33
CA CYS A 32 6.81 15.47 5.67
C CYS A 32 7.95 16.44 6.03
N PHE A 33 8.96 15.99 6.80
CA PHE A 33 10.05 16.83 7.31
C PHE A 33 9.54 18.09 8.04
N LYS A 34 8.51 17.95 8.88
CA LYS A 34 7.90 19.02 9.69
C LYS A 34 7.91 18.68 11.18
N SER A 35 7.52 19.65 12.01
CA SER A 35 7.29 19.41 13.43
C SER A 35 5.88 18.86 13.71
N VAL A 36 5.73 18.08 14.79
CA VAL A 36 4.42 17.60 15.29
C VAL A 36 3.45 18.74 15.57
N SER A 37 3.96 19.91 15.98
CA SER A 37 3.16 21.13 16.15
C SER A 37 2.56 21.61 14.82
N THR A 38 3.34 21.57 13.74
CA THR A 38 2.86 21.91 12.39
C THR A 38 1.75 20.96 11.95
N VAL A 39 1.93 19.64 12.15
CA VAL A 39 0.91 18.64 11.84
C VAL A 39 -0.35 18.84 12.69
N THR A 40 -0.20 19.23 13.96
CA THR A 40 -1.35 19.56 14.82
C THR A 40 -2.11 20.78 14.33
N LYS A 41 -1.42 21.81 13.82
CA LYS A 41 -2.08 22.97 13.19
C LYS A 41 -2.83 22.56 11.94
N TRP A 42 -2.29 21.61 11.15
CA TRP A 42 -3.01 21.06 10.00
C TRP A 42 -4.30 20.35 10.38
N ASP A 43 -4.24 19.47 11.38
CA ASP A 43 -5.41 18.79 11.95
C ASP A 43 -6.44 19.77 12.52
N ASN A 44 -6.03 20.98 12.91
CA ASN A 44 -6.90 22.06 13.38
C ASN A 44 -7.42 22.96 12.23
N GLY A 45 -7.18 22.59 10.96
CA GLY A 45 -7.76 23.25 9.79
C GLY A 45 -6.78 24.12 8.99
N LYS A 46 -5.52 24.27 9.43
CA LYS A 46 -4.51 24.93 8.59
C LYS A 46 -4.25 24.08 7.34
N ALA A 47 -4.11 24.71 6.17
CA ALA A 47 -3.83 24.00 4.93
C ALA A 47 -2.57 23.11 5.04
N ILE A 48 -2.69 21.87 4.58
CA ILE A 48 -1.56 20.96 4.36
C ILE A 48 -0.94 21.33 3.01
N PRO A 49 0.38 21.58 2.93
CA PRO A 49 1.05 21.81 1.65
C PRO A 49 0.80 20.65 0.66
N PRO A 50 0.56 20.92 -0.64
CA PRO A 50 0.24 19.88 -1.62
C PRO A 50 1.27 18.75 -1.68
N GLU A 51 2.55 19.07 -1.56
CA GLU A 51 3.67 18.12 -1.52
C GLU A 51 3.58 17.18 -0.31
N CYS A 52 3.23 17.71 0.86
CA CYS A 52 3.03 16.90 2.08
C CYS A 52 1.81 15.98 1.92
N ARG A 53 0.72 16.49 1.33
CA ARG A 53 -0.49 15.69 1.06
C ARG A 53 -0.18 14.55 0.10
N ARG A 54 0.64 14.80 -0.94
CA ARG A 54 1.08 13.79 -1.90
C ARG A 54 1.96 12.73 -1.22
N LEU A 55 2.96 13.14 -0.44
CA LEU A 55 3.82 12.21 0.31
C LEU A 55 3.02 11.27 1.21
N MET A 56 2.00 11.79 1.92
CA MET A 56 1.12 10.97 2.76
C MET A 56 0.31 9.93 1.95
N ARG A 57 -0.10 10.24 0.71
CA ARG A 57 -0.79 9.28 -0.18
C ARG A 57 0.18 8.24 -0.74
N MET A 58 1.35 8.67 -1.20
CA MET A 58 2.39 7.79 -1.73
C MET A 58 2.87 6.78 -0.68
N TYR A 59 3.13 7.23 0.56
CA TYR A 59 3.58 6.37 1.64
C TYR A 59 2.59 5.24 1.98
N LYS A 60 1.31 5.44 1.69
CA LYS A 60 0.27 4.42 1.89
C LYS A 60 -0.04 3.60 0.65
N GLY A 61 0.73 3.76 -0.43
CA GLY A 61 0.52 3.07 -1.70
C GLY A 61 -0.81 3.43 -2.36
N LEU A 62 -1.37 4.61 -2.04
CA LEU A 62 -2.56 5.14 -2.73
C LEU A 62 -2.21 5.68 -4.14
N GLU A 63 -0.93 5.87 -4.45
CA GLU A 63 -0.41 6.36 -5.73
C GLU A 63 0.74 5.45 -6.22
N LEU A 64 0.48 4.17 -6.53
CA LEU A 64 1.54 3.22 -6.93
C LEU A 64 2.24 3.61 -8.24
N SER A 65 1.51 4.20 -9.18
CA SER A 65 2.05 4.71 -10.45
C SER A 65 3.12 5.79 -10.29
N SER A 66 3.15 6.46 -9.13
CA SER A 66 4.18 7.45 -8.81
C SER A 66 5.54 6.83 -8.46
N ILE A 67 5.57 5.52 -8.20
CA ILE A 67 6.78 4.74 -7.89
C ILE A 67 7.36 4.12 -9.17
N ASP A 68 6.51 3.51 -10.00
CA ASP A 68 6.89 2.91 -11.29
C ASP A 68 5.68 2.92 -12.24
N LYS A 69 5.90 3.28 -13.51
CA LYS A 69 4.85 3.42 -14.55
C LYS A 69 4.10 2.11 -14.81
N ARG A 70 4.68 0.94 -14.53
CA ARG A 70 3.99 -0.35 -14.67
C ARG A 70 2.78 -0.48 -13.74
N TRP A 71 2.72 0.35 -12.69
CA TRP A 71 1.58 0.44 -11.77
C TRP A 71 0.57 1.51 -12.17
N GLU A 72 0.64 2.06 -13.38
CA GLU A 72 -0.38 2.97 -13.90
C GLU A 72 -1.76 2.29 -13.92
N GLY A 73 -2.77 3.02 -13.43
CA GLY A 73 -4.11 2.47 -13.19
C GLY A 73 -4.25 1.57 -11.97
N TRP A 74 -3.17 1.22 -11.25
CA TRP A 74 -3.20 0.42 -10.03
C TRP A 74 -3.15 1.27 -8.75
N ARG A 75 -3.89 0.85 -7.72
CA ARG A 75 -3.94 1.51 -6.40
C ARG A 75 -4.26 0.53 -5.28
N LEU A 76 -3.79 0.81 -4.07
CA LEU A 76 -4.32 0.15 -2.87
C LEU A 76 -5.61 0.85 -2.41
N ALA A 77 -6.65 0.07 -2.14
CA ALA A 77 -7.90 0.57 -1.58
C ALA A 77 -8.48 -0.47 -0.64
N ASN A 78 -8.90 -0.08 0.57
CA ASN A 78 -9.52 -0.98 1.54
C ASN A 78 -8.73 -2.28 1.82
N GLY A 79 -7.40 -2.22 1.79
CA GLY A 79 -6.54 -3.39 2.04
C GLY A 79 -6.33 -4.32 0.83
N VAL A 80 -6.90 -4.00 -0.33
CA VAL A 80 -6.74 -4.77 -1.57
C VAL A 80 -6.04 -3.95 -2.66
N LEU A 81 -5.32 -4.63 -3.54
CA LEU A 81 -4.72 -4.05 -4.73
C LEU A 81 -5.75 -4.08 -5.85
N CYS A 82 -6.12 -2.92 -6.40
CA CYS A 82 -7.12 -2.83 -7.45
C CYS A 82 -6.66 -1.96 -8.61
N ASN A 83 -7.30 -2.12 -9.76
CA ASN A 83 -7.05 -1.28 -10.93
C ASN A 83 -8.33 -0.69 -11.54
N GLU A 84 -8.16 0.22 -12.51
CA GLU A 84 -9.26 0.86 -13.24
C GLU A 84 -10.09 -0.11 -14.10
N GLY A 85 -9.53 -1.26 -14.46
CA GLY A 85 -10.24 -2.34 -15.15
C GLY A 85 -11.15 -3.19 -14.25
N GLY A 86 -11.25 -2.88 -12.96
CA GLY A 86 -12.10 -3.59 -12.01
C GLY A 86 -11.46 -4.84 -11.40
N LEU A 87 -10.19 -5.14 -11.71
CA LEU A 87 -9.45 -6.19 -11.01
C LEU A 87 -9.23 -5.78 -9.56
N THR A 88 -9.42 -6.74 -8.66
CA THR A 88 -9.18 -6.60 -7.23
C THR A 88 -8.45 -7.86 -6.76
N LEU A 89 -7.30 -7.68 -6.11
CA LEU A 89 -6.42 -8.74 -5.65
C LEU A 89 -6.20 -8.62 -4.14
N VAL A 90 -6.52 -9.68 -3.42
CA VAL A 90 -6.07 -9.87 -2.03
C VAL A 90 -4.64 -10.44 -2.01
N PRO A 91 -3.87 -10.28 -0.92
CA PRO A 91 -2.49 -10.76 -0.84
C PRO A 91 -2.30 -12.23 -1.23
N GLU A 92 -3.24 -13.10 -0.85
CA GLU A 92 -3.20 -14.54 -1.14
C GLU A 92 -3.28 -14.83 -2.64
N GLN A 93 -4.09 -14.07 -3.39
CA GLN A 93 -4.20 -14.21 -4.84
C GLN A 93 -2.92 -13.78 -5.54
N ILE A 94 -2.22 -12.76 -5.02
CA ILE A 94 -0.92 -12.34 -5.54
C ILE A 94 0.11 -13.45 -5.33
N LEU A 95 0.14 -14.06 -4.14
CA LEU A 95 1.04 -15.17 -3.82
C LEU A 95 0.76 -16.40 -4.69
N ILE A 96 -0.50 -16.75 -4.91
CA ILE A 96 -0.90 -17.85 -5.78
C ILE A 96 -0.45 -17.58 -7.22
N GLY A 97 -0.68 -16.37 -7.73
CA GLY A 97 -0.23 -15.97 -9.07
C GLY A 97 1.29 -16.08 -9.23
N TYR A 98 2.04 -15.62 -8.23
CA TYR A 98 3.50 -15.79 -8.19
C TYR A 98 3.91 -17.27 -8.21
N ALA A 99 3.31 -18.10 -7.35
CA ALA A 99 3.61 -19.53 -7.29
C ALA A 99 3.33 -20.25 -8.62
N LEU A 100 2.23 -19.91 -9.31
CA LEU A 100 1.91 -20.48 -10.62
C LEU A 100 2.92 -20.07 -11.70
N LEU A 101 3.39 -18.82 -11.67
CA LEU A 101 4.43 -18.34 -12.59
C LEU A 101 5.76 -19.06 -12.35
N GLU A 102 6.13 -19.29 -11.09
CA GLU A 102 7.31 -20.08 -10.72
C GLU A 102 7.19 -21.55 -11.17
N ILE A 103 6.02 -22.17 -10.96
CA ILE A 103 5.75 -23.56 -11.37
C ILE A 103 5.76 -23.74 -12.89
N SER A 104 5.30 -22.72 -13.62
CA SER A 104 5.31 -22.70 -15.08
C SER A 104 6.67 -22.30 -15.68
N SER A 105 7.69 -22.07 -14.84
CA SER A 105 9.03 -21.77 -15.32
C SER A 105 9.66 -22.95 -16.06
N GLU A 106 10.39 -22.63 -17.14
CA GLU A 106 11.10 -23.61 -17.99
C GLU A 106 11.99 -24.57 -17.16
N THR A 107 12.60 -24.03 -16.12
CA THR A 107 13.45 -24.74 -15.15
C THR A 107 12.71 -25.84 -14.39
N GLU A 108 11.47 -25.60 -13.94
CA GLU A 108 10.73 -26.62 -13.21
C GLU A 108 10.25 -27.73 -14.15
N ARG A 109 9.91 -27.38 -15.40
CA ARG A 109 9.59 -28.36 -16.45
C ARG A 109 10.76 -29.29 -16.73
N GLU A 110 11.97 -28.76 -16.88
CA GLU A 110 13.19 -29.55 -17.07
C GLU A 110 13.48 -30.47 -15.88
N ASN A 111 13.31 -29.96 -14.66
CA ASN A 111 13.54 -30.74 -13.45
C ASN A 111 12.52 -31.90 -13.32
N LYS A 112 11.23 -31.66 -13.61
CA LYS A 112 10.21 -32.72 -13.64
C LYS A 112 10.54 -33.80 -14.67
N ILE A 113 11.04 -33.43 -15.87
CA ILE A 113 11.49 -34.39 -16.89
C ILE A 113 12.66 -35.22 -16.37
N LYS A 114 13.66 -34.59 -15.74
CA LYS A 114 14.81 -35.31 -15.17
C LYS A 114 14.39 -36.29 -14.07
N ILE A 115 13.52 -35.86 -13.15
CA ILE A 115 12.98 -36.71 -12.08
C ILE A 115 12.22 -37.91 -12.67
N LEU A 116 11.35 -37.69 -13.65
CA LEU A 116 10.60 -38.77 -14.30
C LEU A 116 11.52 -39.78 -15.01
N LYS A 117 12.58 -39.32 -15.68
CA LYS A 117 13.58 -40.20 -16.29
C LYS A 117 14.27 -41.07 -15.25
N ILE A 118 14.72 -40.48 -14.15
CA ILE A 118 15.39 -41.20 -13.06
C ILE A 118 14.43 -42.19 -12.40
N ALA A 119 13.21 -41.76 -12.07
CA ALA A 119 12.19 -42.62 -11.46
C ALA A 119 11.90 -43.85 -12.34
N LYS A 120 11.79 -43.66 -13.66
CA LYS A 120 11.58 -44.76 -14.61
C LYS A 120 12.74 -45.76 -14.61
N LEU A 121 13.98 -45.28 -14.55
CA LEU A 121 15.18 -46.12 -14.48
C LEU A 121 15.30 -46.89 -13.16
N ILE A 122 14.80 -46.33 -12.05
CA ILE A 122 14.84 -46.99 -10.73
C ILE A 122 13.66 -47.99 -10.58
N SER A 123 12.54 -47.74 -11.25
CA SER A 123 11.36 -48.64 -11.23
C SER A 123 11.44 -49.83 -12.19
N SER A 124 12.46 -49.88 -13.05
CA SER A 124 12.73 -50.94 -14.01
C SER A 124 13.87 -51.83 -13.54
#